data_AF-A0A3C0I502-F1
#
_entry.id   AF-A0A3C0I502-F1
#
_cell.length_a   1.000
_cell.length_b   1.000
_cell.length_c   1.000
_cell.angle_alpha   90.00
_cell.angle_beta   90.00
_cell.angle_gamma   90.00
#
_symmetry.space_group_name_H-M   'P 1'
#
loop_
_entity.id
_entity.type
_entity.pdbx_description
1 polymer ?
#
loop_
_entity_poly.entity_id
_entity_poly.type
_entity_poly.pdbx_seq_one_letter_code
_entity_poly.pdbx_strand_id
1 'polypeptide(L)'
;MKAILFADRKGSELQPLTHRTCVALLPIAAKPLIEYTLEALWMGGIREVFVVISPFADYIERYLGNGERWGLQFEYILSRGQEAPPDVLARLGAQLSDSEYLLIRADVLRSLEIQDFLTEAQQVDGQIVATIQGCHAGMSLLRKQTGPNPWQASNLVRFPCIPFIAQNQSANPQQLNQNLLFVNPDTQETTFYALPVEGQLSMLDSLKAFHQANLDVLAGHFPTLVLPVRKINEKLQVGRRSKVLPHNTGLVGAFCRVHAGARLVDKVVLCDDVRVERHAKLNNTVVLPCTYIGQSVELHNTIVWGNLLIPINTGKVKPIFDRRLLADLKFPILYSQFVEVLNRVLGVFTLLVSIPLWPLALLAALLQNPRKPLRKIKLRGNLKQIDQDGILRPRDFTALEWATSIALLRHLPKLLAVITGRLRMVGVRPETAEQAEARTAQTDDPIEVWERMRDYAPVGLIGPSQLTLSFDAPREECLIVEAHYARTRHFSSDLVWLLRGLLAFFTARAWNTGQPQGIAPTNTGQPQGIAQTNTGQAQRIAQTNK
;
A
#
# COMPACT_ATOMS: atom_id res chain seq x y z
N MET A 1 9.30 -14.79 -27.16
CA MET A 1 8.42 -13.67 -26.78
C MET A 1 8.23 -13.72 -25.27
N LYS A 2 8.39 -12.57 -24.61
CA LYS A 2 8.21 -12.40 -23.16
C LYS A 2 7.13 -11.36 -22.87
N ALA A 3 6.64 -11.31 -21.64
CA ALA A 3 5.77 -10.22 -21.20
C ALA A 3 6.48 -9.26 -20.25
N ILE A 4 6.07 -8.00 -20.28
CA ILE A 4 6.41 -6.98 -19.27
C ILE A 4 5.10 -6.61 -18.57
N LEU A 5 4.96 -7.09 -17.34
CA LEU A 5 3.76 -6.94 -16.51
C LEU A 5 3.92 -5.74 -15.58
N PHE A 6 3.09 -4.71 -15.77
CA PHE A 6 3.10 -3.49 -14.96
C PHE A 6 2.15 -3.62 -13.77
N ALA A 7 2.71 -3.76 -12.57
CA ALA A 7 2.02 -3.81 -11.29
C ALA A 7 2.42 -2.63 -10.37
N ASP A 8 2.70 -1.46 -10.97
CA ASP A 8 3.31 -0.30 -10.32
C ASP A 8 2.35 0.88 -10.10
N ARG A 9 1.03 0.70 -10.32
CA ARG A 9 0.01 1.74 -10.10
C ARG A 9 -0.13 2.11 -8.62
N LYS A 10 -0.02 3.41 -8.31
CA LYS A 10 -0.20 3.98 -6.97
C LYS A 10 -1.65 3.85 -6.44
N GLY A 11 -2.65 4.09 -7.29
CA GLY A 11 -4.07 3.86 -6.99
C GLY A 11 -4.65 4.78 -5.91
N SER A 12 -4.33 6.07 -5.94
CA SER A 12 -4.82 7.06 -4.97
C SER A 12 -6.36 7.17 -4.96
N GLU A 13 -6.99 6.97 -6.12
CA GLU A 13 -8.44 6.95 -6.36
C GLU A 13 -9.17 5.77 -5.69
N LEU A 14 -8.44 4.73 -5.31
CA LEU A 14 -8.96 3.55 -4.60
C LEU A 14 -8.68 3.61 -3.10
N GLN A 15 -8.22 4.74 -2.56
CA GLN A 15 -8.05 4.89 -1.13
C GLN A 15 -9.40 4.76 -0.40
N PRO A 16 -9.45 4.03 0.74
CA PRO A 16 -8.33 3.58 1.57
C PRO A 16 -7.88 2.15 1.27
N LEU A 17 -8.42 1.49 0.24
CA LEU A 17 -8.05 0.10 -0.08
C LEU A 17 -6.56 0.00 -0.39
N THR A 18 -6.04 1.00 -1.12
CA THR A 18 -4.62 1.08 -1.51
C THR A 18 -3.67 1.50 -0.39
N HIS A 19 -4.18 1.76 0.82
CA HIS A 19 -3.33 1.84 2.03
C HIS A 19 -2.96 0.47 2.59
N ARG A 20 -3.73 -0.57 2.26
CA ARG A 20 -3.56 -1.92 2.80
C ARG A 20 -2.88 -2.88 1.81
N THR A 21 -2.97 -2.60 0.50
CA THR A 21 -2.39 -3.42 -0.56
C THR A 21 -2.24 -2.62 -1.86
N CYS A 22 -1.53 -3.14 -2.86
CA CYS A 22 -1.46 -2.52 -4.19
C CYS A 22 -2.68 -2.90 -5.06
N VAL A 23 -2.96 -2.12 -6.11
CA VAL A 23 -4.12 -2.36 -6.99
C VAL A 23 -4.08 -3.77 -7.61
N ALA A 24 -2.89 -4.23 -8.01
CA ALA A 24 -2.68 -5.55 -8.59
C ALA A 24 -3.06 -6.71 -7.64
N LEU A 25 -3.00 -6.49 -6.31
CA LEU A 25 -3.37 -7.50 -5.31
C LEU A 25 -4.78 -7.30 -4.74
N LEU A 26 -5.54 -6.29 -5.21
CA LEU A 26 -6.94 -6.16 -4.81
C LEU A 26 -7.75 -7.37 -5.31
N PRO A 27 -8.55 -8.00 -4.43
CA PRO A 27 -9.31 -9.17 -4.83
C PRO A 27 -10.56 -8.75 -5.61
N ILE A 28 -10.75 -9.34 -6.77
CA ILE A 28 -11.99 -9.34 -7.54
C ILE A 28 -12.55 -10.76 -7.49
N ALA A 29 -13.77 -10.94 -7.01
CA ALA A 29 -14.42 -12.24 -6.86
C ALA A 29 -13.56 -13.25 -6.07
N ALA A 30 -13.02 -12.80 -4.93
CA ALA A 30 -12.15 -13.56 -4.03
C ALA A 30 -10.77 -13.96 -4.60
N LYS A 31 -10.37 -13.49 -5.78
CA LYS A 31 -9.04 -13.73 -6.34
C LYS A 31 -8.30 -12.41 -6.64
N PRO A 32 -7.00 -12.28 -6.31
CA PRO A 32 -6.25 -11.07 -6.63
C PRO A 32 -6.20 -10.78 -8.12
N LEU A 33 -6.35 -9.51 -8.48
CA LEU A 33 -6.50 -9.05 -9.86
C LEU A 33 -5.36 -9.51 -10.78
N ILE A 34 -4.12 -9.45 -10.29
CA ILE A 34 -2.93 -9.88 -11.04
C ILE A 34 -3.01 -11.34 -11.48
N GLU A 35 -3.67 -12.21 -10.72
CA GLU A 35 -3.75 -13.63 -11.10
C GLU A 35 -4.53 -13.84 -12.39
N TYR A 36 -5.57 -13.04 -12.66
CA TYR A 36 -6.29 -13.12 -13.93
C TYR A 36 -5.38 -12.79 -15.12
N THR A 37 -4.50 -11.79 -14.97
CA THR A 37 -3.52 -11.46 -15.99
C THR A 37 -2.48 -12.57 -16.17
N LEU A 38 -2.00 -13.18 -15.08
CA LEU A 38 -1.04 -14.28 -15.14
C LEU A 38 -1.63 -15.53 -15.79
N GLU A 39 -2.89 -15.87 -15.46
CA GLU A 39 -3.63 -16.96 -16.10
C GLU A 39 -3.79 -16.68 -17.61
N ALA A 40 -4.13 -15.45 -17.99
CA ALA A 40 -4.24 -15.07 -19.40
C ALA A 40 -2.89 -15.18 -20.15
N LEU A 41 -1.78 -14.76 -19.53
CA LEU A 41 -0.43 -14.92 -20.09
C LEU A 41 -0.07 -16.39 -20.29
N TRP A 42 -0.38 -17.23 -19.30
CA TRP A 42 -0.13 -18.66 -19.39
C TRP A 42 -0.95 -19.32 -20.50
N MET A 43 -2.24 -18.97 -20.61
CA MET A 43 -3.11 -19.45 -21.70
C MET A 43 -2.62 -18.97 -23.07
N GLY A 44 -2.12 -17.74 -23.17
CA GLY A 44 -1.52 -17.18 -24.39
C GLY A 44 -0.13 -17.71 -24.75
N GLY A 45 0.39 -18.74 -24.05
CA GLY A 45 1.67 -19.37 -24.37
C GLY A 45 2.91 -18.60 -23.87
N ILE A 46 2.74 -17.47 -23.16
CA ILE A 46 3.84 -16.70 -22.59
C ILE A 46 4.25 -17.33 -21.26
N ARG A 47 5.55 -17.55 -21.06
CA ARG A 47 6.10 -18.23 -19.86
C ARG A 47 7.05 -17.34 -19.06
N GLU A 48 7.79 -16.47 -19.71
CA GLU A 48 8.75 -15.55 -19.09
C GLU A 48 8.16 -14.15 -18.96
N VAL A 49 8.19 -13.59 -17.75
CA VAL A 49 7.54 -12.32 -17.42
C VAL A 49 8.45 -11.44 -16.56
N PHE A 50 8.73 -10.24 -17.06
CA PHE A 50 9.31 -9.15 -16.28
C PHE A 50 8.20 -8.46 -15.49
N VAL A 51 8.25 -8.48 -14.17
CA VAL A 51 7.22 -7.90 -13.30
C VAL A 51 7.72 -6.55 -12.75
N VAL A 52 7.15 -5.47 -13.26
CA VAL A 52 7.45 -4.11 -12.82
C VAL A 52 6.59 -3.79 -11.61
N ILE A 53 7.22 -3.59 -10.45
CA ILE A 53 6.54 -3.42 -9.17
C ILE A 53 6.98 -2.12 -8.49
N SER A 54 6.09 -1.51 -7.73
CA SER A 54 6.42 -0.33 -6.92
C SER A 54 5.74 -0.35 -5.55
N PRO A 55 4.45 0.02 -5.42
CA PRO A 55 3.80 -0.02 -4.12
C PRO A 55 3.68 -1.47 -3.67
N PHE A 56 4.04 -1.73 -2.41
CA PHE A 56 4.00 -3.07 -1.80
C PHE A 56 4.86 -4.13 -2.51
N ALA A 57 5.99 -3.75 -3.13
CA ALA A 57 6.93 -4.66 -3.80
C ALA A 57 7.18 -5.98 -3.03
N ASP A 58 7.62 -5.91 -1.76
CA ASP A 58 7.84 -7.11 -0.93
C ASP A 58 6.60 -8.02 -0.80
N TYR A 59 5.39 -7.46 -0.77
CA TYR A 59 4.16 -8.26 -0.71
C TYR A 59 3.89 -8.94 -2.04
N ILE A 60 4.11 -8.26 -3.17
CA ILE A 60 3.95 -8.84 -4.50
C ILE A 60 4.96 -9.97 -4.68
N GLU A 61 6.24 -9.74 -4.38
CA GLU A 61 7.29 -10.75 -4.47
C GLU A 61 7.00 -11.96 -3.59
N ARG A 62 6.57 -11.76 -2.34
CA ARG A 62 6.16 -12.86 -1.46
C ARG A 62 4.94 -13.62 -1.98
N TYR A 63 4.00 -12.92 -2.62
CA TYR A 63 2.76 -13.52 -3.12
C TYR A 63 3.00 -14.32 -4.40
N LEU A 64 3.80 -13.78 -5.32
CA LEU A 64 4.09 -14.32 -6.64
C LEU A 64 5.28 -15.30 -6.65
N GLY A 65 6.25 -15.15 -5.75
CA GLY A 65 7.44 -16.00 -5.70
C GLY A 65 8.23 -15.97 -7.01
N ASN A 66 8.68 -17.12 -7.50
CA ASN A 66 9.38 -17.25 -8.79
C ASN A 66 8.42 -17.44 -9.99
N GLY A 67 7.11 -17.53 -9.76
CA GLY A 67 6.10 -17.80 -10.81
C GLY A 67 5.75 -19.27 -11.03
N GLU A 68 6.44 -20.21 -10.38
CA GLU A 68 6.27 -21.66 -10.58
C GLU A 68 4.82 -22.13 -10.33
N ARG A 69 4.11 -21.48 -9.39
CA ARG A 69 2.69 -21.75 -9.09
C ARG A 69 1.77 -21.63 -10.32
N TRP A 70 2.12 -20.78 -11.28
CA TRP A 70 1.37 -20.58 -12.54
C TRP A 70 2.09 -21.17 -13.75
N GLY A 71 3.20 -21.90 -13.56
CA GLY A 71 4.04 -22.34 -14.68
C GLY A 71 4.69 -21.17 -15.45
N LEU A 72 4.95 -20.06 -14.75
CA LEU A 72 5.63 -18.88 -15.28
C LEU A 72 6.99 -18.69 -14.61
N GLN A 73 7.83 -17.84 -15.18
CA GLN A 73 9.12 -17.42 -14.63
C GLN A 73 9.13 -15.90 -14.49
N PHE A 74 9.38 -15.43 -13.27
CA PHE A 74 9.34 -14.01 -12.94
C PHE A 74 10.72 -13.42 -12.71
N GLU A 75 10.96 -12.26 -13.31
CA GLU A 75 12.06 -11.36 -12.98
C GLU A 75 11.48 -10.03 -12.50
N TYR A 76 11.88 -9.58 -11.31
CA TYR A 76 11.30 -8.40 -10.68
C TYR A 76 12.10 -7.14 -10.97
N ILE A 77 11.39 -6.05 -11.28
CA ILE A 77 11.97 -4.75 -11.56
C ILE A 77 11.29 -3.72 -10.67
N LEU A 78 12.10 -2.99 -9.90
CA LEU A 78 11.61 -1.89 -9.07
C LEU A 78 11.34 -0.65 -9.94
N SER A 79 10.20 -0.01 -9.69
CA SER A 79 9.74 1.25 -10.28
C SER A 79 9.48 2.28 -9.17
N ARG A 80 9.64 3.58 -9.47
CA ARG A 80 9.22 4.71 -8.63
C ARG A 80 7.68 4.88 -8.57
N GLY A 81 6.95 4.06 -9.32
CA GLY A 81 5.50 3.94 -9.32
C GLY A 81 4.86 4.82 -10.37
N GLN A 82 4.02 4.21 -11.21
CA GLN A 82 3.46 4.82 -12.42
C GLN A 82 4.54 5.36 -13.36
N GLU A 83 5.65 4.62 -13.50
CA GLU A 83 6.68 5.00 -14.47
C GLU A 83 6.20 4.75 -15.89
N ALA A 84 6.64 5.60 -16.83
CA ALA A 84 6.28 5.42 -18.21
C ALA A 84 6.99 4.17 -18.79
N PRO A 85 6.34 3.36 -19.63
CA PRO A 85 6.99 2.21 -20.26
C PRO A 85 8.33 2.49 -20.95
N PRO A 86 8.53 3.62 -21.68
CA PRO A 86 9.84 3.95 -22.23
C PRO A 86 10.96 3.99 -21.20
N ASP A 87 10.71 4.55 -20.01
CA ASP A 87 11.71 4.72 -18.96
C ASP A 87 12.12 3.37 -18.38
N VAL A 88 11.15 2.46 -18.20
CA VAL A 88 11.40 1.10 -17.74
C VAL A 88 12.20 0.32 -18.79
N LEU A 89 11.80 0.40 -20.07
CA LEU A 89 12.49 -0.28 -21.17
C LEU A 89 13.92 0.23 -21.36
N ALA A 90 14.16 1.53 -21.21
CA ALA A 90 15.50 2.11 -21.28
C ALA A 90 16.44 1.51 -20.22
N ARG A 91 15.94 1.24 -19.00
CA ARG A 91 16.72 0.57 -17.95
C ARG A 91 16.94 -0.91 -18.24
N LEU A 92 15.95 -1.58 -18.84
CA LEU A 92 16.06 -3.00 -19.22
C LEU A 92 16.90 -3.24 -20.46
N GLY A 93 17.26 -2.21 -21.24
CA GLY A 93 17.78 -2.33 -22.60
C GLY A 93 18.85 -3.42 -22.82
N ALA A 94 19.78 -3.62 -21.88
CA ALA A 94 20.81 -4.66 -21.97
C ALA A 94 20.32 -6.09 -21.67
N GLN A 95 19.22 -6.23 -20.92
CA GLN A 95 18.60 -7.50 -20.53
C GLN A 95 17.53 -7.96 -21.55
N LEU A 96 17.06 -7.06 -22.43
CA LEU A 96 16.05 -7.37 -23.44
C LEU A 96 16.69 -8.10 -24.63
N SER A 97 16.54 -9.43 -24.67
CA SER A 97 17.11 -10.29 -25.73
C SER A 97 16.13 -10.72 -26.82
N ASP A 98 14.83 -10.83 -26.53
CA ASP A 98 13.79 -11.22 -27.50
C ASP A 98 13.50 -10.19 -28.59
N SER A 99 12.92 -10.63 -29.71
CA SER A 99 12.43 -9.76 -30.79
C SER A 99 11.10 -9.05 -30.48
N GLU A 100 10.30 -9.58 -29.55
CA GLU A 100 8.95 -9.08 -29.25
C GLU A 100 8.62 -9.21 -27.76
N TYR A 101 7.93 -8.19 -27.23
CA TYR A 101 7.46 -8.12 -25.85
C TYR A 101 5.98 -7.73 -25.78
N LEU A 102 5.22 -8.44 -24.96
CA LEU A 102 3.85 -8.05 -24.62
C LEU A 102 3.87 -7.16 -23.38
N LEU A 103 3.58 -5.86 -23.53
CA LEU A 103 3.35 -4.97 -22.40
C LEU A 103 1.92 -5.17 -21.90
N ILE A 104 1.76 -5.44 -20.61
CA ILE A 104 0.44 -5.71 -20.04
C ILE A 104 0.33 -5.14 -18.63
N ARG A 105 -0.81 -4.56 -18.31
CA ARG A 105 -1.12 -4.05 -16.96
C ARG A 105 -1.59 -5.17 -16.03
N ALA A 106 -1.24 -5.13 -14.76
CA ALA A 106 -1.73 -6.07 -13.73
C ALA A 106 -2.97 -5.55 -12.98
N ASP A 107 -3.39 -4.34 -13.27
CA ASP A 107 -4.40 -3.59 -12.52
C ASP A 107 -5.67 -3.26 -13.34
N VAL A 108 -5.86 -3.95 -14.46
CA VAL A 108 -7.02 -3.84 -15.34
C VAL A 108 -7.65 -5.22 -15.49
N LEU A 109 -8.93 -5.33 -15.13
CA LEU A 109 -9.71 -6.55 -15.27
C LEU A 109 -10.19 -6.65 -16.72
N ARG A 110 -9.87 -7.75 -17.39
CA ARG A 110 -10.28 -7.97 -18.77
C ARG A 110 -10.65 -9.43 -19.01
N SER A 111 -11.64 -9.67 -19.87
CA SER A 111 -11.91 -10.98 -20.44
C SER A 111 -11.46 -10.95 -21.89
N LEU A 112 -10.23 -11.39 -22.15
CA LEU A 112 -9.61 -11.42 -23.46
C LEU A 112 -8.76 -12.68 -23.59
N GLU A 113 -8.82 -13.32 -24.75
CA GLU A 113 -7.87 -14.37 -25.13
C GLU A 113 -6.66 -13.73 -25.79
N ILE A 114 -5.50 -13.80 -25.11
CA ILE A 114 -4.26 -13.18 -25.60
C ILE A 114 -3.83 -13.78 -26.95
N GLN A 115 -4.14 -15.05 -27.19
CA GLN A 115 -3.77 -15.74 -28.41
C GLN A 115 -4.46 -15.13 -29.65
N ASP A 116 -5.72 -14.72 -29.54
CA ASP A 116 -6.46 -14.10 -30.65
C ASP A 116 -5.84 -12.75 -31.01
N PHE A 117 -5.57 -11.93 -29.99
CA PHE A 117 -4.85 -10.66 -30.16
C PHE A 117 -3.49 -10.84 -30.82
N LEU A 118 -2.68 -11.81 -30.38
CA LEU A 118 -1.37 -12.08 -30.95
C LEU A 118 -1.47 -12.55 -32.41
N THR A 119 -2.50 -13.34 -32.75
CA THR A 119 -2.71 -13.86 -34.11
C THR A 119 -3.04 -12.73 -35.08
N GLU A 120 -3.99 -11.86 -34.71
CA GLU A 120 -4.36 -10.69 -35.52
C GLU A 120 -3.20 -9.67 -35.60
N ALA A 121 -2.47 -9.50 -34.51
CA ALA A 121 -1.33 -8.59 -34.45
C ALA A 121 -0.18 -8.98 -35.39
N GLN A 122 -0.08 -10.25 -35.84
CA GLN A 122 0.96 -10.68 -36.81
C GLN A 122 0.86 -9.97 -38.16
N GLN A 123 -0.32 -9.46 -38.53
CA GLN A 123 -0.56 -8.87 -39.85
C GLN A 123 -0.16 -7.40 -39.96
N VAL A 124 0.24 -6.78 -38.85
CA VAL A 124 0.47 -5.34 -38.74
C VAL A 124 1.89 -5.11 -38.26
N ASP A 125 2.65 -4.24 -38.94
CA ASP A 125 3.99 -3.86 -38.50
C ASP A 125 3.95 -2.72 -37.46
N GLY A 126 4.90 -2.73 -36.51
CA GLY A 126 5.03 -1.71 -35.47
C GLY A 126 4.36 -2.07 -34.13
N GLN A 127 4.06 -1.04 -33.31
CA GLN A 127 3.40 -1.23 -32.01
C GLN A 127 1.89 -1.29 -32.18
N ILE A 128 1.30 -2.30 -31.54
CA ILE A 128 -0.12 -2.61 -31.62
C ILE A 128 -0.73 -2.53 -30.23
N VAL A 129 -1.93 -1.97 -30.14
CA VAL A 129 -2.63 -1.69 -28.89
C VAL A 129 -3.97 -2.38 -28.91
N ALA A 130 -4.24 -3.22 -27.91
CA ALA A 130 -5.53 -3.87 -27.79
C ALA A 130 -6.59 -2.89 -27.26
N THR A 131 -7.76 -2.86 -27.90
CA THR A 131 -8.91 -2.09 -27.43
C THR A 131 -10.13 -3.00 -27.25
N ILE A 132 -10.91 -2.76 -26.21
CA ILE A 132 -12.17 -3.46 -25.93
C ILE A 132 -13.24 -2.39 -25.78
N GLN A 133 -14.33 -2.48 -26.54
CA GLN A 133 -15.41 -1.47 -26.54
C GLN A 133 -14.90 -0.03 -26.76
N GLY A 134 -13.91 0.12 -27.64
CA GLY A 134 -13.25 1.40 -27.93
C GLY A 134 -12.28 1.90 -26.85
N CYS A 135 -12.20 1.22 -25.70
CA CYS A 135 -11.30 1.59 -24.60
C CYS A 135 -9.99 0.80 -24.65
N HIS A 136 -8.90 1.41 -24.20
CA HIS A 136 -7.60 0.76 -24.13
C HIS A 136 -7.62 -0.43 -23.14
N ALA A 137 -7.35 -1.65 -23.63
CA ALA A 137 -7.48 -2.88 -22.85
C ALA A 137 -6.30 -3.16 -21.89
N GLY A 138 -5.38 -2.21 -21.74
CA GLY A 138 -4.21 -2.30 -20.87
C GLY A 138 -3.13 -3.24 -21.40
N MET A 139 -3.06 -3.45 -22.71
CA MET A 139 -2.17 -4.40 -23.37
C MET A 139 -1.66 -3.85 -24.71
N SER A 140 -0.38 -4.03 -24.98
CA SER A 140 0.26 -3.60 -26.22
C SER A 140 1.39 -4.55 -26.60
N LEU A 141 1.49 -4.87 -27.90
CA LEU A 141 2.59 -5.64 -28.45
C LEU A 141 3.68 -4.69 -28.95
N LEU A 142 4.90 -4.86 -28.44
CA LEU A 142 6.08 -4.12 -28.85
C LEU A 142 7.04 -5.03 -29.61
N ARG A 143 7.45 -4.59 -30.80
CA ARG A 143 8.47 -5.26 -31.61
C ARG A 143 9.77 -4.49 -31.61
N LYS A 144 10.89 -5.20 -31.63
CA LYS A 144 12.22 -4.62 -31.71
C LYS A 144 12.35 -3.78 -32.98
N GLN A 145 12.72 -2.51 -32.83
CA GLN A 145 12.98 -1.63 -33.97
C GLN A 145 14.44 -1.72 -34.41
N THR A 146 14.70 -1.47 -35.70
CA THR A 146 16.05 -1.28 -36.22
C THR A 146 16.53 0.14 -35.90
N GLY A 147 17.37 0.30 -34.87
CA GLY A 147 17.92 1.61 -34.47
C GLY A 147 18.88 1.54 -33.27
N PRO A 148 19.56 2.66 -32.92
CA PRO A 148 20.56 2.72 -31.84
C PRO A 148 19.98 2.44 -30.44
N ASN A 149 18.68 2.71 -30.23
CA ASN A 149 17.92 2.28 -29.05
C ASN A 149 16.69 1.48 -29.48
N PRO A 150 16.81 0.17 -29.71
CA PRO A 150 15.78 -0.65 -30.36
C PRO A 150 14.45 -0.76 -29.59
N TRP A 151 14.45 -0.34 -28.31
CA TRP A 151 13.32 -0.39 -27.38
C TRP A 151 12.86 1.00 -26.90
N GLN A 152 13.53 2.08 -27.32
CA GLN A 152 13.09 3.45 -27.03
C GLN A 152 12.27 3.96 -28.21
N ALA A 153 10.97 3.68 -28.19
CA ALA A 153 10.07 4.49 -29.00
C ALA A 153 9.63 5.70 -28.15
N SER A 154 9.89 6.92 -28.64
CA SER A 154 9.25 8.16 -28.18
C SER A 154 7.72 8.04 -28.17
N ASN A 155 7.26 7.11 -29.00
CA ASN A 155 5.94 6.63 -29.22
C ASN A 155 5.79 5.30 -28.45
N LEU A 156 5.59 5.28 -27.15
CA LEU A 156 5.04 4.11 -26.46
C LEU A 156 3.78 4.54 -25.72
N VAL A 157 2.78 3.67 -25.66
CA VAL A 157 1.59 3.90 -24.85
C VAL A 157 2.01 4.27 -23.42
N ARG A 158 1.58 5.46 -23.00
CA ARG A 158 1.73 5.90 -21.61
C ARG A 158 0.56 5.39 -20.77
N PHE A 159 0.90 5.16 -19.51
CA PHE A 159 0.05 4.57 -18.49
C PHE A 159 -0.17 5.61 -17.38
N PRO A 160 -1.40 5.77 -16.82
CA PRO A 160 -2.66 5.09 -17.15
C PRO A 160 -3.24 5.56 -18.49
N CYS A 161 -3.91 4.66 -19.21
CA CYS A 161 -4.55 4.98 -20.48
C CYS A 161 -5.86 5.72 -20.22
N ILE A 162 -6.02 6.91 -20.79
CA ILE A 162 -7.27 7.67 -20.76
C ILE A 162 -8.28 6.95 -21.68
N PRO A 163 -9.58 6.88 -21.33
CA PRO A 163 -10.61 6.30 -22.20
C PRO A 163 -10.59 6.96 -23.57
N PHE A 164 -10.49 6.17 -24.63
CA PHE A 164 -10.52 6.64 -26.00
C PHE A 164 -11.96 6.63 -26.50
N ILE A 165 -12.43 7.77 -26.99
CA ILE A 165 -13.59 7.80 -27.88
C ILE A 165 -13.00 8.08 -29.25
N ALA A 166 -13.18 7.14 -30.18
CA ALA A 166 -12.83 7.35 -31.58
C ALA A 166 -13.53 8.62 -32.08
N GLN A 167 -12.79 9.71 -32.27
CA GLN A 167 -13.29 10.87 -33.01
C GLN A 167 -13.20 10.53 -34.50
N ASN A 168 -14.23 9.85 -35.01
CA ASN A 168 -14.46 9.74 -36.45
C ASN A 168 -14.82 11.13 -36.98
N GLN A 169 -13.83 11.89 -37.46
CA GLN A 169 -14.10 12.97 -38.40
C GLN A 169 -13.57 12.58 -39.77
N SER A 170 -14.52 12.35 -40.70
CA SER A 170 -14.34 12.38 -42.15
C SER A 170 -13.43 11.32 -42.77
N ALA A 171 -13.94 10.10 -42.94
CA ALA A 171 -13.52 9.22 -44.02
C ALA A 171 -14.69 8.38 -44.55
N ASN A 172 -14.70 8.19 -45.87
CA ASN A 172 -15.75 7.62 -46.71
C ASN A 172 -16.24 6.23 -46.21
N PRO A 173 -17.56 5.96 -46.11
CA PRO A 173 -18.12 4.73 -45.52
C PRO A 173 -17.78 3.41 -46.24
N GLN A 174 -17.09 3.44 -47.38
CA GLN A 174 -16.59 2.24 -48.07
C GLN A 174 -15.13 1.88 -47.72
N GLN A 175 -14.43 2.71 -46.94
CA GLN A 175 -13.09 2.43 -46.37
C GLN A 175 -13.14 1.96 -44.91
N LEU A 176 -14.32 1.61 -44.40
CA LEU A 176 -14.61 1.26 -43.01
C LEU A 176 -14.07 -0.13 -42.58
N ASN A 177 -12.94 -0.58 -43.14
CA ASN A 177 -12.23 -1.76 -42.66
C ASN A 177 -11.19 -1.34 -41.58
N GLN A 178 -11.72 -1.20 -40.36
CA GLN A 178 -11.19 -1.83 -39.13
C GLN A 178 -9.81 -1.47 -38.54
N ASN A 179 -9.14 -0.38 -38.89
CA ASN A 179 -7.95 0.07 -38.13
C ASN A 179 -8.11 1.53 -37.66
N LEU A 180 -8.38 1.72 -36.36
CA LEU A 180 -8.39 3.05 -35.75
C LEU A 180 -6.93 3.51 -35.54
N LEU A 181 -6.46 4.37 -36.42
CA LEU A 181 -5.16 5.02 -36.33
C LEU A 181 -5.20 6.12 -35.26
N PHE A 182 -4.39 6.00 -34.21
CA PHE A 182 -4.26 7.03 -33.16
C PHE A 182 -3.37 8.18 -33.64
N VAL A 183 -3.81 9.42 -33.45
CA VAL A 183 -3.01 10.64 -33.64
C VAL A 183 -2.68 11.22 -32.27
N ASN A 184 -1.39 11.46 -31.99
CA ASN A 184 -0.98 12.16 -30.77
C ASN A 184 -1.54 13.60 -30.79
N PRO A 185 -2.33 14.03 -29.78
CA PRO A 185 -2.91 15.37 -29.77
C PRO A 185 -1.87 16.51 -29.76
N ASP A 186 -0.65 16.24 -29.27
CA ASP A 186 0.43 17.23 -29.22
C ASP A 186 1.29 17.25 -30.49
N THR A 187 1.38 16.14 -31.25
CA THR A 187 2.32 16.01 -32.38
C THR A 187 1.68 15.73 -33.74
N GLN A 188 0.36 15.49 -33.81
CA GLN A 188 -0.37 15.16 -35.05
C GLN A 188 0.14 13.97 -35.88
N GLU A 189 1.11 13.19 -35.38
CA GLU A 189 1.60 11.98 -36.04
C GLU A 189 0.83 10.74 -35.59
N THR A 190 0.49 9.87 -36.55
CA THR A 190 -0.09 8.56 -36.27
C THR A 190 0.89 7.69 -35.50
N THR A 191 0.52 7.29 -34.28
CA THR A 191 1.50 6.76 -33.32
C THR A 191 1.43 5.24 -33.15
N PHE A 192 0.23 4.63 -33.14
CA PHE A 192 0.01 3.18 -32.92
C PHE A 192 -1.17 2.63 -33.71
N TYR A 193 -1.12 1.32 -33.97
CA TYR A 193 -2.26 0.57 -34.52
C TYR A 193 -3.18 0.09 -33.38
N ALA A 194 -4.44 0.52 -33.38
CA ALA A 194 -5.45 0.02 -32.46
C ALA A 194 -6.13 -1.22 -33.05
N LEU A 195 -6.03 -2.33 -32.34
CA LEU A 195 -6.71 -3.57 -32.70
C LEU A 195 -7.94 -3.75 -31.79
N PRO A 196 -9.17 -3.65 -32.32
CA PRO A 196 -10.38 -3.95 -31.55
C PRO A 196 -10.48 -5.45 -31.31
N VAL A 197 -10.61 -5.85 -30.05
CA VAL A 197 -10.79 -7.25 -29.67
C VAL A 197 -12.09 -7.42 -28.89
N GLU A 198 -12.75 -8.54 -29.10
CA GLU A 198 -13.95 -8.89 -28.34
C GLU A 198 -13.61 -9.17 -26.88
N GLY A 199 -14.45 -8.67 -25.97
CA GLY A 199 -14.23 -8.85 -24.54
C GLY A 199 -14.99 -7.88 -23.66
N GLN A 200 -14.65 -7.91 -22.37
CA GLN A 200 -15.13 -6.99 -21.34
C GLN A 200 -13.95 -6.40 -20.60
N LEU A 201 -14.14 -5.18 -20.09
CA LEU A 201 -13.08 -4.38 -19.50
C LEU A 201 -13.57 -3.67 -18.23
N SER A 202 -12.75 -3.64 -17.19
CA SER A 202 -12.93 -2.77 -16.03
C SER A 202 -11.59 -2.22 -15.53
N MET A 203 -11.46 -0.89 -15.50
CA MET A 203 -10.21 -0.17 -15.21
C MET A 203 -9.97 0.13 -13.72
N LEU A 204 -10.95 -0.20 -12.85
CA LEU A 204 -10.91 0.05 -11.40
C LEU A 204 -10.47 1.49 -11.07
N ASP A 205 -11.08 2.48 -11.71
CA ASP A 205 -10.75 3.91 -11.57
C ASP A 205 -11.37 4.56 -10.32
N SER A 206 -12.18 3.82 -9.57
CA SER A 206 -12.91 4.32 -8.41
C SER A 206 -13.35 3.18 -7.52
N LEU A 207 -13.65 3.47 -6.25
CA LEU A 207 -14.25 2.49 -5.33
C LEU A 207 -15.56 1.93 -5.88
N LYS A 208 -16.34 2.76 -6.60
CA LYS A 208 -17.56 2.33 -7.27
C LYS A 208 -17.27 1.35 -8.41
N ALA A 209 -16.28 1.64 -9.27
CA ALA A 209 -15.85 0.72 -10.31
C ALA A 209 -15.30 -0.60 -9.73
N PHE A 210 -14.57 -0.55 -8.62
CA PHE A 210 -14.09 -1.75 -7.94
C PHE A 210 -15.22 -2.63 -7.38
N HIS A 211 -16.21 -2.00 -6.76
CA HIS A 211 -17.42 -2.70 -6.30
C HIS A 211 -18.17 -3.30 -7.48
N GLN A 212 -18.43 -2.51 -8.52
CA GLN A 212 -19.14 -2.94 -9.71
C GLN A 212 -18.43 -4.10 -10.43
N ALA A 213 -17.11 -4.05 -10.57
CA ALA A 213 -16.31 -5.12 -11.17
C ALA A 213 -16.50 -6.46 -10.44
N ASN A 214 -16.54 -6.47 -9.11
CA ASN A 214 -16.83 -7.67 -8.33
C ASN A 214 -18.23 -8.22 -8.62
N LEU A 215 -19.23 -7.34 -8.71
CA LEU A 215 -20.62 -7.72 -8.98
C LEU A 215 -20.82 -8.19 -10.43
N ASP A 216 -20.09 -7.62 -11.38
CA ASP A 216 -20.11 -7.99 -12.79
C ASP A 216 -19.50 -9.37 -13.02
N VAL A 217 -18.39 -9.67 -12.35
CA VAL A 217 -17.82 -11.03 -12.36
C VAL A 217 -18.80 -12.04 -11.78
N LEU A 218 -19.43 -11.72 -10.64
CA LEU A 218 -20.48 -12.58 -10.06
C LEU A 218 -21.69 -12.75 -10.99
N ALA A 219 -22.07 -11.70 -11.72
CA ALA A 219 -23.16 -11.74 -12.69
C ALA A 219 -22.81 -12.54 -13.97
N GLY A 220 -21.56 -12.95 -14.14
CA GLY A 220 -21.09 -13.68 -15.32
C GLY A 220 -20.78 -12.79 -16.52
N HIS A 221 -20.61 -11.48 -16.32
CA HIS A 221 -20.20 -10.57 -17.40
C HIS A 221 -18.77 -10.84 -17.89
N PHE A 222 -17.92 -11.49 -17.10
CA PHE A 222 -16.56 -11.87 -17.49
C PHE A 222 -16.43 -13.39 -17.65
N PRO A 223 -16.86 -13.97 -18.79
CA PRO A 223 -17.05 -15.42 -18.94
C PRO A 223 -15.74 -16.22 -18.99
N THR A 224 -14.63 -15.62 -19.46
CA THR A 224 -13.34 -16.31 -19.59
C THR A 224 -12.54 -16.38 -18.30
N LEU A 225 -13.00 -15.71 -17.22
CA LEU A 225 -12.28 -15.72 -15.96
C LEU A 225 -12.48 -17.04 -15.22
N VAL A 226 -11.36 -17.68 -14.87
CA VAL A 226 -11.37 -18.81 -13.95
C VAL A 226 -11.64 -18.28 -12.55
N LEU A 227 -12.56 -18.86 -11.78
CA LEU A 227 -12.82 -18.44 -10.39
C LEU A 227 -12.41 -19.56 -9.41
N PRO A 228 -11.83 -19.24 -8.24
CA PRO A 228 -11.37 -20.24 -7.27
C PRO A 228 -12.52 -20.84 -6.43
N VAL A 229 -13.71 -21.01 -7.02
CA VAL A 229 -14.94 -21.40 -6.35
C VAL A 229 -15.66 -22.52 -7.09
N ARG A 230 -16.39 -23.35 -6.33
CA ARG A 230 -17.27 -24.38 -6.85
C ARG A 230 -18.71 -23.87 -6.86
N LYS A 231 -19.44 -24.13 -7.95
CA LYS A 231 -20.88 -23.87 -8.01
C LYS A 231 -21.64 -24.87 -7.12
N ILE A 232 -22.47 -24.36 -6.21
CA ILE A 232 -23.35 -25.19 -5.34
C ILE A 232 -24.76 -25.24 -5.93
N ASN A 233 -25.27 -24.11 -6.41
CA ASN A 233 -26.51 -23.99 -7.16
C ASN A 233 -26.39 -22.82 -8.15
N GLU A 234 -27.47 -22.47 -8.85
CA GLU A 234 -27.47 -21.39 -9.84
C GLU A 234 -27.04 -20.03 -9.27
N LYS A 235 -27.32 -19.77 -7.99
CA LYS A 235 -27.15 -18.47 -7.35
C LYS A 235 -25.97 -18.41 -6.37
N LEU A 236 -25.33 -19.53 -6.06
CA LEU A 236 -24.30 -19.63 -5.01
C LEU A 236 -23.06 -20.38 -5.48
N GLN A 237 -21.91 -19.73 -5.33
CA GLN A 237 -20.59 -20.28 -5.58
C GLN A 237 -19.75 -20.22 -4.30
N VAL A 238 -19.01 -21.28 -3.99
CA VAL A 238 -18.35 -21.45 -2.69
C VAL A 238 -16.93 -21.97 -2.87
N GLY A 239 -15.99 -21.28 -2.23
CA GLY A 239 -14.57 -21.61 -2.19
C GLY A 239 -14.25 -22.74 -1.22
N ARG A 240 -13.00 -23.19 -1.24
CA ARG A 240 -12.55 -24.33 -0.45
C ARG A 240 -12.68 -24.07 1.05
N ARG A 241 -13.10 -25.10 1.81
CA ARG A 241 -13.20 -25.09 3.28
C ARG A 241 -14.13 -24.00 3.84
N SER A 242 -15.06 -23.50 3.03
CA SER A 242 -16.07 -22.55 3.46
C SER A 242 -17.37 -23.23 3.87
N LYS A 243 -18.09 -22.63 4.82
CA LYS A 243 -19.40 -23.10 5.29
C LYS A 243 -20.44 -22.01 5.07
N VAL A 244 -21.43 -22.29 4.23
CA VAL A 244 -22.56 -21.41 3.92
C VAL A 244 -23.77 -22.27 3.56
N LEU A 245 -24.97 -21.84 3.96
CA LEU A 245 -26.20 -22.56 3.64
C LEU A 245 -26.67 -22.29 2.20
N PRO A 246 -27.23 -23.30 1.50
CA PRO A 246 -27.59 -23.19 0.07
C PRO A 246 -28.65 -22.13 -0.29
N HIS A 247 -29.43 -21.65 0.68
CA HIS A 247 -30.46 -20.62 0.44
C HIS A 247 -29.86 -19.22 0.19
N ASN A 248 -28.56 -19.04 0.49
CA ASN A 248 -27.86 -17.78 0.28
C ASN A 248 -27.48 -17.61 -1.20
N THR A 249 -27.27 -16.37 -1.63
CA THR A 249 -26.83 -16.05 -2.99
C THR A 249 -25.48 -15.32 -2.96
N GLY A 250 -24.68 -15.50 -4.01
CA GLY A 250 -23.41 -14.81 -4.21
C GLY A 250 -22.21 -15.72 -4.41
N LEU A 251 -21.02 -15.13 -4.28
CA LEU A 251 -19.74 -15.80 -4.30
C LEU A 251 -19.12 -15.73 -2.91
N VAL A 252 -18.81 -16.89 -2.34
CA VAL A 252 -18.12 -17.02 -1.06
C VAL A 252 -16.74 -17.59 -1.33
N GLY A 253 -15.69 -16.88 -0.94
CA GLY A 253 -14.30 -17.27 -1.09
C GLY A 253 -13.93 -18.48 -0.23
N ALA A 254 -12.63 -18.74 -0.07
CA ALA A 254 -12.12 -19.83 0.75
C ALA A 254 -12.17 -19.50 2.26
N PHE A 255 -12.20 -20.54 3.10
CA PHE A 255 -12.14 -20.45 4.57
C PHE A 255 -13.22 -19.59 5.25
N CYS A 256 -14.30 -19.26 4.54
CA CYS A 256 -15.36 -18.44 5.07
C CYS A 256 -16.29 -19.23 6.01
N ARG A 257 -16.81 -18.55 7.02
CA ARG A 257 -17.85 -19.11 7.92
C ARG A 257 -19.04 -18.18 7.96
N VAL A 258 -20.13 -18.60 7.31
CA VAL A 258 -21.41 -17.91 7.33
C VAL A 258 -22.33 -18.66 8.28
N HIS A 259 -22.79 -17.99 9.34
CA HIS A 259 -23.72 -18.57 10.30
C HIS A 259 -25.06 -18.92 9.64
N ALA A 260 -25.73 -19.98 10.12
CA ALA A 260 -26.98 -20.48 9.55
C ALA A 260 -28.13 -19.46 9.51
N GLY A 261 -28.12 -18.52 10.44
CA GLY A 261 -29.11 -17.43 10.53
C GLY A 261 -28.74 -16.15 9.78
N ALA A 262 -27.61 -16.10 9.08
CA ALA A 262 -27.25 -14.96 8.23
C ALA A 262 -27.92 -15.07 6.86
N ARG A 263 -28.14 -13.93 6.20
CA ARG A 263 -28.77 -13.87 4.86
C ARG A 263 -27.90 -13.08 3.90
N LEU A 264 -27.40 -13.75 2.87
CA LEU A 264 -26.76 -13.13 1.71
C LEU A 264 -27.79 -13.09 0.58
N VAL A 265 -28.10 -11.89 0.10
CA VAL A 265 -29.20 -11.61 -0.83
C VAL A 265 -28.66 -10.88 -2.07
N ASP A 266 -29.18 -11.24 -3.24
CA ASP A 266 -28.78 -10.71 -4.55
C ASP A 266 -27.29 -10.98 -4.84
N LYS A 267 -26.51 -9.93 -5.11
CA LYS A 267 -25.11 -10.01 -5.49
C LYS A 267 -24.20 -9.75 -4.29
N VAL A 268 -23.75 -10.81 -3.61
CA VAL A 268 -22.79 -10.69 -2.50
C VAL A 268 -21.49 -11.37 -2.87
N VAL A 269 -20.37 -10.69 -2.62
CA VAL A 269 -19.03 -11.27 -2.79
C VAL A 269 -18.33 -11.26 -1.44
N LEU A 270 -18.08 -12.42 -0.87
CA LEU A 270 -17.22 -12.60 0.31
C LEU A 270 -15.87 -13.09 -0.17
N CYS A 271 -14.80 -12.35 0.10
CA CYS A 271 -13.44 -12.82 -0.16
C CYS A 271 -12.99 -13.81 0.92
N ASP A 272 -11.75 -14.27 0.84
CA ASP A 272 -11.22 -15.31 1.71
C ASP A 272 -11.21 -14.93 3.20
N ASP A 273 -11.43 -15.94 4.06
CA ASP A 273 -11.41 -15.82 5.52
C ASP A 273 -12.40 -14.77 6.07
N VAL A 274 -13.59 -14.68 5.48
CA VAL A 274 -14.68 -13.84 5.99
C VAL A 274 -15.57 -14.62 6.97
N ARG A 275 -15.96 -13.98 8.07
CA ARG A 275 -16.88 -14.54 9.07
C ARG A 275 -18.13 -13.68 9.17
N VAL A 276 -19.30 -14.31 9.08
CA VAL A 276 -20.60 -13.62 9.15
C VAL A 276 -21.45 -14.27 10.23
N GLU A 277 -21.88 -13.46 11.21
CA GLU A 277 -22.66 -13.92 12.36
C GLU A 277 -24.17 -13.98 12.13
N ARG A 278 -24.88 -14.57 13.10
CA ARG A 278 -26.34 -14.72 13.08
C ARG A 278 -27.07 -13.41 12.81
N HIS A 279 -28.16 -13.49 12.04
CA HIS A 279 -29.05 -12.37 11.69
C HIS A 279 -28.41 -11.22 10.91
N ALA A 280 -27.14 -11.33 10.49
CA ALA A 280 -26.57 -10.38 9.56
C ALA A 280 -27.24 -10.48 8.18
N LYS A 281 -27.49 -9.34 7.53
CA LYS A 281 -28.06 -9.27 6.18
C LYS A 281 -27.13 -8.50 5.27
N LEU A 282 -26.71 -9.13 4.18
CA LEU A 282 -25.83 -8.52 3.20
C LEU A 282 -26.54 -8.49 1.85
N ASN A 283 -26.59 -7.31 1.22
CA ASN A 283 -27.14 -7.12 -0.10
C ASN A 283 -26.22 -6.22 -0.94
N ASN A 284 -25.92 -6.63 -2.17
CA ASN A 284 -25.10 -5.88 -3.12
C ASN A 284 -23.76 -5.45 -2.50
N THR A 285 -23.13 -6.34 -1.74
CA THR A 285 -22.02 -6.00 -0.83
C THR A 285 -20.77 -6.81 -1.17
N VAL A 286 -19.61 -6.15 -1.15
CA VAL A 286 -18.30 -6.77 -1.33
C VAL A 286 -17.55 -6.73 -0.01
N VAL A 287 -17.23 -7.90 0.53
CA VAL A 287 -16.51 -8.06 1.80
C VAL A 287 -15.10 -8.56 1.50
N LEU A 288 -14.10 -7.75 1.84
CA LEU A 288 -12.69 -8.03 1.59
C LEU A 288 -12.10 -9.02 2.63
N PRO A 289 -10.94 -9.63 2.33
CA PRO A 289 -10.43 -10.76 3.11
C PRO A 289 -10.22 -10.45 4.59
N CYS A 290 -10.31 -11.49 5.41
CA CYS A 290 -10.08 -11.42 6.86
C CYS A 290 -11.00 -10.42 7.57
N THR A 291 -12.28 -10.36 7.17
CA THR A 291 -13.26 -9.46 7.76
C THR A 291 -14.27 -10.24 8.60
N TYR A 292 -14.53 -9.76 9.82
CA TYR A 292 -15.60 -10.23 10.68
C TYR A 292 -16.81 -9.30 10.59
N ILE A 293 -17.99 -9.88 10.39
CA ILE A 293 -19.28 -9.20 10.38
C ILE A 293 -20.12 -9.69 11.54
N GLY A 294 -20.48 -8.74 12.39
CA GLY A 294 -21.20 -8.91 13.63
C GLY A 294 -22.65 -9.36 13.49
N GLN A 295 -23.23 -9.72 14.63
CA GLN A 295 -24.64 -10.09 14.73
C GLN A 295 -25.56 -8.92 14.36
N SER A 296 -26.63 -9.22 13.63
CA SER A 296 -27.68 -8.24 13.28
C SER A 296 -27.18 -7.00 12.50
N VAL A 297 -26.02 -7.10 11.86
CA VAL A 297 -25.48 -6.06 10.98
C VAL A 297 -26.15 -6.14 9.62
N GLU A 298 -26.68 -5.03 9.13
CA GLU A 298 -27.29 -4.91 7.80
C GLU A 298 -26.42 -4.04 6.90
N LEU A 299 -26.02 -4.59 5.76
CA LEU A 299 -25.13 -3.95 4.79
C LEU A 299 -25.78 -3.95 3.41
N HIS A 300 -25.83 -2.76 2.81
CA HIS A 300 -26.47 -2.53 1.52
C HIS A 300 -25.57 -1.66 0.66
N ASN A 301 -25.21 -2.14 -0.53
CA ASN A 301 -24.40 -1.41 -1.51
C ASN A 301 -23.10 -0.84 -0.92
N THR A 302 -22.32 -1.70 -0.24
CA THR A 302 -21.11 -1.31 0.48
C THR A 302 -19.90 -2.18 0.11
N ILE A 303 -18.70 -1.61 0.27
CA ILE A 303 -17.45 -2.35 0.42
C ILE A 303 -17.10 -2.39 1.91
N VAL A 304 -16.64 -3.53 2.39
CA VAL A 304 -16.22 -3.72 3.79
C VAL A 304 -14.82 -4.31 3.83
N TRP A 305 -13.92 -3.77 4.66
CA TRP A 305 -12.61 -4.36 4.91
C TRP A 305 -12.18 -4.23 6.37
N GLY A 306 -12.24 -5.35 7.09
CA GLY A 306 -11.96 -5.39 8.52
C GLY A 306 -12.94 -4.48 9.26
N ASN A 307 -12.44 -3.37 9.77
CA ASN A 307 -13.22 -2.36 10.48
C ASN A 307 -13.65 -1.16 9.59
N LEU A 308 -13.36 -1.17 8.29
CA LEU A 308 -13.71 -0.11 7.37
C LEU A 308 -15.01 -0.43 6.65
N LEU A 309 -15.96 0.51 6.70
CA LEU A 309 -17.21 0.47 5.96
C LEU A 309 -17.20 1.59 4.90
N ILE A 310 -17.46 1.24 3.65
CA ILE A 310 -17.43 2.18 2.51
C ILE A 310 -18.75 2.05 1.75
N PRO A 311 -19.76 2.88 2.04
CA PRO A 311 -21.01 2.89 1.30
C PRO A 311 -20.83 3.53 -0.09
N ILE A 312 -21.17 2.79 -1.15
CA ILE A 312 -20.93 3.20 -2.54
C ILE A 312 -21.73 4.46 -2.92
N ASN A 313 -22.93 4.62 -2.37
CA ASN A 313 -23.77 5.79 -2.62
C ASN A 313 -23.12 7.10 -2.16
N THR A 314 -22.31 7.05 -1.10
CA THR A 314 -21.70 8.24 -0.51
C THR A 314 -20.21 8.38 -0.83
N GLY A 315 -19.52 7.28 -1.12
CA GLY A 315 -18.06 7.21 -1.22
C GLY A 315 -17.32 7.52 0.09
N LYS A 316 -18.02 7.85 1.18
CA LYS A 316 -17.42 8.24 2.46
C LYS A 316 -16.95 7.03 3.23
N VAL A 317 -15.67 6.98 3.53
CA VAL A 317 -15.05 5.95 4.36
C VAL A 317 -15.47 6.14 5.82
N LYS A 318 -16.07 5.12 6.42
CA LYS A 318 -16.48 5.12 7.84
C LYS A 318 -15.75 4.00 8.59
N PRO A 319 -14.78 4.32 9.46
CA PRO A 319 -14.22 3.32 10.36
C PRO A 319 -15.23 2.99 11.46
N ILE A 320 -15.55 1.71 11.63
CA ILE A 320 -16.37 1.20 12.73
C ILE A 320 -15.45 0.70 13.84
N PHE A 321 -15.56 1.28 15.03
CA PHE A 321 -14.68 0.92 16.16
C PHE A 321 -15.24 -0.20 17.02
N ASP A 322 -16.56 -0.42 16.98
CA ASP A 322 -17.16 -1.55 17.65
C ASP A 322 -16.81 -2.85 16.91
N ARG A 323 -15.87 -3.58 17.51
CA ARG A 323 -15.38 -4.86 17.00
C ARG A 323 -16.47 -5.95 17.00
N ARG A 324 -17.56 -5.76 17.76
CA ARG A 324 -18.73 -6.65 17.71
C ARG A 324 -19.54 -6.45 16.44
N LEU A 325 -19.43 -5.30 15.77
CA LEU A 325 -20.10 -4.99 14.51
C LEU A 325 -19.21 -5.31 13.31
N LEU A 326 -17.97 -4.79 13.29
CA LEU A 326 -17.01 -5.04 12.21
C LEU A 326 -15.58 -5.10 12.77
N ALA A 327 -14.80 -6.12 12.37
CA ALA A 327 -13.43 -6.27 12.83
C ALA A 327 -12.51 -6.91 11.79
N ASP A 328 -11.21 -6.64 11.91
CA ASP A 328 -10.15 -7.29 11.14
C ASP A 328 -9.69 -8.57 11.85
N LEU A 329 -9.69 -9.70 11.14
CA LEU A 329 -9.31 -11.01 11.65
C LEU A 329 -7.80 -11.26 11.64
N LYS A 330 -7.00 -10.49 10.87
CA LYS A 330 -5.53 -10.65 10.81
C LYS A 330 -4.84 -10.24 12.11
N PHE A 331 -5.47 -9.41 12.91
CA PHE A 331 -4.94 -8.99 14.21
C PHE A 331 -5.61 -9.82 15.32
N PRO A 332 -4.96 -10.87 15.84
CA PRO A 332 -5.54 -11.64 16.94
C PRO A 332 -5.88 -10.74 18.12
N ILE A 333 -7.14 -10.81 18.56
CA ILE A 333 -7.77 -10.00 19.60
C ILE A 333 -6.96 -9.99 20.91
N LEU A 334 -6.37 -11.15 21.25
CA LEU A 334 -5.59 -11.35 22.47
C LEU A 334 -4.22 -10.65 22.44
N TYR A 335 -3.67 -10.41 21.26
CA TYR A 335 -2.30 -9.94 21.12
C TYR A 335 -2.18 -8.43 21.38
N SER A 336 -3.13 -7.62 20.90
CA SER A 336 -3.06 -6.15 21.07
C SER A 336 -3.17 -5.71 22.53
N GLN A 337 -4.10 -6.29 23.30
CA GLN A 337 -4.26 -6.00 24.73
C GLN A 337 -3.08 -6.53 25.54
N PHE A 338 -2.63 -7.75 25.26
CA PHE A 338 -1.45 -8.32 25.93
C PHE A 338 -0.19 -7.50 25.67
N VAL A 339 0.06 -7.06 24.43
CA VAL A 339 1.20 -6.22 24.08
C VAL A 339 1.14 -4.86 24.76
N GLU A 340 -0.05 -4.26 24.91
CA GLU A 340 -0.19 -2.99 25.64
C GLU A 340 0.03 -3.15 27.14
N VAL A 341 -0.49 -4.21 27.74
CA VAL A 341 -0.23 -4.55 29.15
C VAL A 341 1.26 -4.81 29.36
N LEU A 342 1.89 -5.62 28.51
CA LEU A 342 3.32 -5.89 28.56
C LEU A 342 4.17 -4.62 28.43
N ASN A 343 3.80 -3.71 27.51
CA ASN A 343 4.47 -2.41 27.37
C ASN A 343 4.38 -1.56 28.65
N ARG A 344 3.23 -1.56 29.33
CA ARG A 344 3.07 -0.83 30.60
C ARG A 344 3.88 -1.49 31.71
N VAL A 345 3.88 -2.82 31.80
CA VAL A 345 4.69 -3.58 32.77
C VAL A 345 6.18 -3.30 32.56
N LEU A 346 6.65 -3.34 31.30
CA LEU A 346 8.02 -2.97 30.95
C LEU A 346 8.32 -1.51 31.32
N GLY A 347 7.38 -0.58 31.06
CA GLY A 347 7.52 0.81 31.45
C GLY A 347 7.63 1.01 32.98
N VAL A 348 6.84 0.29 33.77
CA VAL A 348 6.94 0.29 35.24
C VAL A 348 8.28 -0.28 35.70
N PHE A 349 8.69 -1.42 35.13
CA PHE A 349 9.98 -2.03 35.44
C PHE A 349 11.15 -1.09 35.13
N THR A 350 11.17 -0.47 33.94
CA THR A 350 12.19 0.51 33.57
C THR A 350 12.14 1.76 34.45
N LEU A 351 10.95 2.22 34.85
CA LEU A 351 10.82 3.32 35.81
C LEU A 351 11.50 2.96 37.14
N LEU A 352 11.20 1.79 37.71
CA LEU A 352 11.76 1.31 38.98
C LEU A 352 13.29 1.22 38.91
N VAL A 353 13.83 0.61 37.85
CA VAL A 353 15.27 0.51 37.61
C VAL A 353 15.91 1.89 37.43
N SER A 354 15.18 2.86 36.88
CA SER A 354 15.70 4.21 36.66
C SER A 354 15.73 5.09 37.89
N ILE A 355 15.01 4.77 38.97
CA ILE A 355 14.86 5.62 40.18
C ILE A 355 16.20 6.19 40.68
N PRO A 356 17.30 5.41 40.80
CA PRO A 356 18.59 5.94 41.26
C PRO A 356 19.18 7.05 40.38
N LEU A 357 18.77 7.14 39.11
CA LEU A 357 19.22 8.18 38.17
C LEU A 357 18.44 9.50 38.32
N TRP A 358 17.31 9.53 39.02
CA TRP A 358 16.47 10.72 39.15
C TRP A 358 17.11 11.84 40.00
N PRO A 359 17.76 11.54 41.15
CA PRO A 359 18.51 12.56 41.90
C PRO A 359 19.65 13.17 41.06
N LEU A 360 20.35 12.35 40.27
CA LEU A 360 21.39 12.80 39.35
C LEU A 360 20.81 13.70 38.25
N ALA A 361 19.64 13.33 37.69
CA ALA A 361 18.94 14.14 36.70
C ALA A 361 18.48 15.49 37.27
N LEU A 362 17.95 15.50 38.49
CA LEU A 362 17.55 16.71 39.19
C LEU A 362 18.76 17.62 39.47
N LEU A 363 19.86 17.07 39.99
CA LEU A 363 21.09 17.82 40.26
C LEU A 363 21.65 18.42 38.97
N ALA A 364 21.76 17.62 37.90
CA ALA A 364 22.22 18.09 36.59
C ALA A 364 21.29 19.17 36.01
N ALA A 365 19.98 19.03 36.18
CA ALA A 365 19.02 20.04 35.72
C ALA A 365 19.07 21.33 36.54
N LEU A 366 19.29 21.26 37.86
CA LEU A 366 19.46 22.42 38.73
C LEU A 366 20.76 23.18 38.43
N LEU A 367 21.85 22.46 38.15
CA LEU A 367 23.13 23.07 37.74
C LEU A 367 23.02 23.83 36.41
N GLN A 368 22.23 23.33 35.47
CA GLN A 368 22.10 23.97 34.14
C GLN A 368 20.98 25.01 34.08
N ASN A 369 19.85 24.79 34.76
CA ASN A 369 18.66 25.65 34.70
C ASN A 369 17.96 25.73 36.08
N PRO A 370 18.53 26.47 37.05
CA PRO A 370 18.08 26.45 38.44
C PRO A 370 16.64 26.96 38.63
N ARG A 371 16.18 27.89 37.78
CA ARG A 371 14.82 28.46 37.88
C ARG A 371 13.73 27.57 37.29
N LYS A 372 14.06 26.66 36.37
CA LYS A 372 13.11 25.77 35.66
C LYS A 372 13.77 24.43 35.32
N PRO A 373 14.01 23.55 36.31
CA PRO A 373 14.67 22.27 36.10
C PRO A 373 13.81 21.27 35.30
N LEU A 374 12.48 21.48 35.23
CA LEU A 374 11.55 20.67 34.45
C LEU A 374 10.94 21.48 33.31
N ARG A 375 11.07 20.97 32.08
CA ARG A 375 10.48 21.53 30.87
C ARG A 375 9.23 20.74 30.48
N LYS A 376 8.17 21.45 30.10
CA LYS A 376 6.94 20.86 29.56
C LYS A 376 6.98 20.93 28.03
N ILE A 377 6.77 19.82 27.35
CA ILE A 377 6.73 19.74 25.89
C ILE A 377 5.41 19.08 25.47
N LYS A 378 4.75 19.66 24.46
CA LYS A 378 3.53 19.09 23.87
C LYS A 378 3.92 18.10 22.77
N LEU A 379 3.58 16.84 22.95
CA LEU A 379 3.90 15.74 22.03
C LEU A 379 2.62 15.07 21.53
N ARG A 380 2.69 14.49 20.34
CA ARG A 380 1.64 13.66 19.78
C ARG A 380 1.83 12.20 20.22
N GLY A 381 0.79 11.61 20.83
CA GLY A 381 0.86 10.27 21.43
C GLY A 381 0.03 9.21 20.72
N ASN A 382 0.01 8.01 21.30
CA ASN A 382 -0.72 6.84 20.79
C ASN A 382 -2.23 6.85 21.08
N LEU A 383 -2.66 7.63 22.08
CA LEU A 383 -4.08 7.76 22.40
C LEU A 383 -4.78 8.54 21.28
N LYS A 384 -6.02 8.19 20.97
CA LYS A 384 -6.82 8.88 19.94
C LYS A 384 -7.95 9.69 20.59
N GLN A 385 -8.33 10.78 19.94
CA GLN A 385 -9.45 11.63 20.30
C GLN A 385 -10.38 11.77 19.10
N ILE A 386 -11.69 11.76 19.34
CA ILE A 386 -12.71 12.00 18.31
C ILE A 386 -12.79 13.52 18.11
N ASP A 387 -12.58 13.97 16.87
CA ASP A 387 -12.74 15.37 16.46
C ASP A 387 -14.23 15.74 16.34
N GLN A 388 -14.56 17.02 16.19
CA GLN A 388 -15.93 17.52 16.06
C GLN A 388 -16.69 16.88 14.89
N ASP A 389 -15.97 16.45 13.85
CA ASP A 389 -16.49 15.73 12.69
C ASP A 389 -16.63 14.19 12.88
N GLY A 390 -16.39 13.68 14.10
CA GLY A 390 -16.43 12.24 14.38
C GLY A 390 -15.19 11.46 13.92
N ILE A 391 -14.14 12.15 13.45
CA ILE A 391 -12.91 11.54 12.94
C ILE A 391 -11.93 11.30 14.09
N LEU A 392 -11.39 10.08 14.23
CA LEU A 392 -10.33 9.80 15.20
C LEU A 392 -9.00 10.43 14.77
N ARG A 393 -8.50 11.39 15.55
CA ARG A 393 -7.16 11.97 15.41
C ARG A 393 -6.25 11.57 16.57
N PRO A 394 -4.93 11.50 16.37
CA PRO A 394 -3.98 11.31 17.46
C PRO A 394 -4.15 12.42 18.52
N ARG A 395 -4.11 12.04 19.80
CA ARG A 395 -4.27 12.96 20.92
C ARG A 395 -2.92 13.50 21.35
N ASP A 396 -2.83 14.82 21.40
CA ASP A 396 -1.66 15.48 21.96
C ASP A 396 -1.66 15.37 23.50
N PHE A 397 -0.49 15.29 24.09
CA PHE A 397 -0.30 15.27 25.54
C PHE A 397 0.94 16.06 25.95
N THR A 398 0.96 16.52 27.19
CA THR A 398 2.13 17.19 27.77
C THR A 398 3.05 16.15 28.40
N ALA A 399 4.29 16.10 27.93
CA ALA A 399 5.38 15.34 28.51
C ALA A 399 6.32 16.25 29.33
N LEU A 400 7.01 15.66 30.30
CA LEU A 400 8.05 16.33 31.08
C LEU A 400 9.43 15.90 30.59
N GLU A 401 10.37 16.84 30.61
CA GLU A 401 11.79 16.58 30.40
C GLU A 401 12.63 17.32 31.44
N TRP A 402 13.72 16.70 31.89
CA TRP A 402 14.71 17.39 32.72
C TRP A 402 15.50 18.38 31.85
N ALA A 403 15.75 19.58 32.39
CA ALA A 403 16.48 20.65 31.70
C ALA A 403 18.00 20.41 31.71
N THR A 404 18.43 19.25 31.20
CA THR A 404 19.82 18.78 31.16
C THR A 404 20.29 18.50 29.73
N SER A 405 21.57 18.72 29.47
CA SER A 405 22.27 18.36 28.24
C SER A 405 22.44 16.85 28.05
N ILE A 406 22.35 16.05 29.12
CA ILE A 406 22.51 14.59 29.07
C ILE A 406 21.20 13.97 28.54
N ALA A 407 21.25 13.38 27.35
CA ALA A 407 20.07 12.83 26.67
C ALA A 407 19.35 11.76 27.51
N LEU A 408 20.11 10.90 28.18
CA LEU A 408 19.57 9.85 29.04
C LEU A 408 18.72 10.40 30.18
N LEU A 409 19.28 11.34 30.93
CA LEU A 409 18.64 11.95 32.09
C LEU A 409 17.47 12.82 31.65
N ARG A 410 17.59 13.56 30.54
CA ARG A 410 16.53 14.43 29.99
C ARG A 410 15.19 13.72 29.84
N HIS A 411 15.19 12.48 29.36
CA HIS A 411 13.98 11.76 28.96
C HIS A 411 13.38 10.84 30.03
N LEU A 412 14.00 10.69 31.21
CA LEU A 412 13.47 9.84 32.29
C LEU A 412 11.99 10.08 32.63
N PRO A 413 11.48 11.33 32.71
CA PRO A 413 10.08 11.57 33.05
C PRO A 413 9.10 11.08 31.97
N LYS A 414 9.55 10.84 30.74
CA LYS A 414 8.71 10.26 29.67
C LYS A 414 8.32 8.80 29.93
N LEU A 415 9.00 8.10 30.85
CA LEU A 415 8.58 6.75 31.27
C LEU A 415 7.16 6.74 31.86
N LEU A 416 6.74 7.84 32.50
CA LEU A 416 5.35 8.01 32.95
C LEU A 416 4.35 8.03 31.79
N ALA A 417 4.75 8.56 30.63
CA ALA A 417 3.93 8.54 29.42
C ALA A 417 3.82 7.12 28.82
N VAL A 418 4.81 6.26 29.04
CA VAL A 418 4.73 4.83 28.67
C VAL A 418 3.72 4.10 29.57
N ILE A 419 3.82 4.29 30.88
CA ILE A 419 2.92 3.65 31.87
C ILE A 419 1.46 4.05 31.64
N THR A 420 1.22 5.32 31.32
CA THR A 420 -0.13 5.83 31.01
C THR A 420 -0.63 5.46 29.61
N GLY A 421 0.17 4.75 28.80
CA GLY A 421 -0.20 4.33 27.44
C GLY A 421 -0.17 5.44 26.40
N ARG A 422 0.37 6.61 26.72
CA ARG A 422 0.55 7.74 25.78
C ARG A 422 1.71 7.50 24.82
N LEU A 423 2.74 6.75 25.26
CA LEU A 423 3.86 6.24 24.49
C LEU A 423 3.98 4.72 24.63
N ARG A 424 4.70 4.07 23.72
CA ARG A 424 5.20 2.69 23.90
C ARG A 424 6.69 2.72 24.25
N MET A 425 7.24 1.58 24.67
CA MET A 425 8.70 1.48 24.85
C MET A 425 9.41 1.68 23.51
N VAL A 426 9.01 0.92 22.49
CA VAL A 426 9.60 0.95 21.14
C VAL A 426 8.59 1.48 20.12
N GLY A 427 9.04 2.36 19.23
CA GLY A 427 8.18 2.98 18.22
C GLY A 427 8.89 4.07 17.43
N VAL A 428 8.13 4.80 16.61
CA VAL A 428 8.65 6.00 15.91
C VAL A 428 8.83 7.15 16.90
N ARG A 429 9.71 8.10 16.59
CA ARG A 429 10.02 9.22 17.47
C ARG A 429 8.77 10.09 17.71
N PRO A 430 8.50 10.56 18.94
CA PRO A 430 7.40 11.48 19.20
C PRO A 430 7.69 12.84 18.57
N GLU A 431 6.72 13.35 17.80
CA GLU A 431 6.75 14.71 17.22
C GLU A 431 6.01 15.71 18.12
N THR A 432 6.42 16.98 18.04
CA THR A 432 5.62 18.09 18.58
C THR A 432 4.41 18.36 17.69
N ALA A 433 3.38 18.99 18.27
CA ALA A 433 2.18 19.38 17.50
C ALA A 433 2.54 20.26 16.29
N GLU A 434 3.43 21.24 16.50
CA GLU A 434 3.94 22.13 15.44
C GLU A 434 4.69 21.38 14.34
N GLN A 435 5.50 20.37 14.66
CA GLN A 435 6.22 19.57 13.65
C GLN A 435 5.26 18.71 12.82
N ALA A 436 4.26 18.12 13.48
CA ALA A 436 3.25 17.31 12.81
C ALA A 436 2.33 18.19 11.94
N GLU A 437 2.01 19.40 12.40
CA GLU A 437 1.25 20.40 11.64
C GLU A 437 2.07 20.96 10.48
N ALA A 438 3.35 21.30 10.67
CA ALA A 438 4.23 21.75 9.60
C ALA A 438 4.37 20.70 8.49
N ARG A 439 4.46 19.40 8.83
CA ARG A 439 4.42 18.30 7.85
C ARG A 439 3.11 18.23 7.07
N THR A 440 2.01 18.71 7.67
CA THR A 440 0.68 18.69 7.05
C THR A 440 0.35 20.02 6.33
N ALA A 441 0.99 21.12 6.72
CA ALA A 441 0.68 22.49 6.31
C ALA A 441 1.70 23.10 5.33
N GLN A 442 2.95 22.65 5.34
CA GLN A 442 3.88 22.91 4.24
C GLN A 442 3.71 21.80 3.22
N THR A 443 3.00 22.08 2.12
CA THR A 443 3.48 22.04 0.71
C THR A 443 2.24 22.15 -0.19
N ASP A 444 2.32 22.96 -1.26
CA ASP A 444 1.36 22.93 -2.38
C ASP A 444 1.45 21.60 -3.17
N ASP A 445 2.47 20.77 -2.88
CA ASP A 445 2.61 19.39 -3.32
C ASP A 445 1.97 18.41 -2.31
N PRO A 446 1.27 17.37 -2.79
CA PRO A 446 0.69 16.36 -1.92
C PRO A 446 1.79 15.61 -1.16
N ILE A 447 1.71 15.60 0.19
CA ILE A 447 2.55 14.77 1.08
C ILE A 447 2.82 13.41 0.42
N GLU A 448 4.09 13.10 0.16
CA GLU A 448 4.44 11.87 -0.54
C GLU A 448 3.90 10.66 0.23
N VAL A 449 3.33 9.70 -0.51
CA VAL A 449 2.59 8.56 0.07
C VAL A 449 3.43 7.76 1.07
N TRP A 450 4.76 7.75 0.93
CA TRP A 450 5.67 7.06 1.83
C TRP A 450 5.86 7.77 3.18
N GLU A 451 5.78 9.10 3.26
CA GLU A 451 5.94 9.82 4.54
C GLU A 451 4.81 9.50 5.51
N ARG A 452 3.60 9.28 4.98
CA ARG A 452 2.44 8.85 5.77
C ARG A 452 2.61 7.44 6.35
N MET A 453 3.54 6.63 5.82
CA MET A 453 3.77 5.27 6.31
C MET A 453 4.23 5.26 7.77
N ARG A 454 4.93 6.30 8.22
CA ARG A 454 5.34 6.48 9.61
C ARG A 454 4.15 6.46 10.58
N ASP A 455 3.02 7.07 10.21
CA ASP A 455 1.85 7.22 11.08
C ASP A 455 1.14 5.88 11.36
N TYR A 456 1.49 4.81 10.64
CA TYR A 456 1.01 3.46 10.90
C TYR A 456 1.77 2.74 12.03
N ALA A 457 2.92 3.27 12.46
CA ALA A 457 3.64 2.77 13.62
C ALA A 457 3.24 3.51 14.90
N PRO A 458 3.28 2.84 16.07
CA PRO A 458 3.07 3.50 17.35
C PRO A 458 4.26 4.41 17.65
N VAL A 459 3.97 5.49 18.36
CA VAL A 459 4.96 6.40 18.91
C VAL A 459 5.63 5.75 20.13
N GLY A 460 6.96 5.72 20.11
CA GLY A 460 7.80 5.07 21.12
C GLY A 460 8.60 6.05 21.95
N LEU A 461 9.14 5.57 23.06
CA LEU A 461 10.17 6.29 23.82
C LEU A 461 11.54 6.18 23.12
N ILE A 462 11.86 4.98 22.65
CA ILE A 462 13.03 4.67 21.83
C ILE A 462 12.59 4.14 20.47
N GLY A 463 13.41 4.35 19.46
CA GLY A 463 13.10 3.99 18.08
C GLY A 463 14.33 3.87 17.20
N PRO A 464 14.17 3.31 15.99
CA PRO A 464 15.27 3.09 15.05
C PRO A 464 16.00 4.38 14.66
N SER A 465 15.26 5.45 14.38
CA SER A 465 15.83 6.77 14.05
C SER A 465 16.73 7.28 15.18
N GLN A 466 16.28 7.19 16.43
CA GLN A 466 17.02 7.64 17.60
C GLN A 466 18.27 6.78 17.92
N LEU A 467 18.23 5.49 17.58
CA LEU A 467 19.30 4.54 17.88
C LEU A 467 20.33 4.36 16.76
N THR A 468 19.95 4.65 15.51
CA THR A 468 20.80 4.40 14.33
C THR A 468 21.37 5.68 13.74
N LEU A 469 20.55 6.72 13.53
CA LEU A 469 21.00 7.98 12.93
C LEU A 469 21.76 8.83 13.95
N SER A 470 22.57 9.80 13.52
CA SER A 470 23.22 10.78 14.39
C SER A 470 22.20 11.78 14.99
N PHE A 471 22.58 12.54 16.02
CA PHE A 471 21.66 13.53 16.62
C PHE A 471 21.28 14.67 15.67
N ASP A 472 22.18 14.99 14.73
CA ASP A 472 22.05 16.09 13.76
C ASP A 472 21.56 15.60 12.39
N ALA A 473 21.10 14.35 12.29
CA ALA A 473 20.62 13.80 11.03
C ALA A 473 19.44 14.63 10.47
N PRO A 474 19.41 14.88 9.14
CA PRO A 474 18.30 15.58 8.50
C PRO A 474 16.95 14.93 8.80
N ARG A 475 15.89 15.75 8.79
CA ARG A 475 14.53 15.28 9.10
C ARG A 475 14.06 14.21 8.11
N GLU A 476 14.40 14.35 6.84
CA GLU A 476 14.03 13.41 5.77
C GLU A 476 14.60 12.02 6.02
N GLU A 477 15.88 11.90 6.42
CA GLU A 477 16.49 10.62 6.76
C GLU A 477 15.78 9.93 7.93
N CYS A 478 15.37 10.72 8.94
CA CYS A 478 14.59 10.21 10.06
C CYS A 478 13.24 9.64 9.59
N LEU A 479 12.55 10.34 8.69
CA LEU A 479 11.26 9.91 8.16
C LEU A 479 11.41 8.63 7.32
N ILE A 480 12.46 8.50 6.52
CA ILE A 480 12.72 7.29 5.71
C ILE A 480 12.92 6.07 6.62
N VAL A 481 13.76 6.19 7.65
CA VAL A 481 14.02 5.10 8.61
C VAL A 481 12.74 4.72 9.36
N GLU A 482 11.93 5.69 9.73
CA GLU A 482 10.68 5.46 10.46
C GLU A 482 9.58 4.88 9.59
N ALA A 483 9.48 5.29 8.31
CA ALA A 483 8.60 4.70 7.33
C ALA A 483 8.97 3.23 7.05
N HIS A 484 10.28 2.94 6.94
CA HIS A 484 10.76 1.56 6.80
C HIS A 484 10.41 0.72 8.03
N TYR A 485 10.68 1.23 9.24
CA TYR A 485 10.31 0.55 10.47
C TYR A 485 8.81 0.30 10.56
N ALA A 486 7.97 1.29 10.24
CA ALA A 486 6.52 1.12 10.28
C ALA A 486 6.02 -0.01 9.39
N ARG A 487 6.70 -0.23 8.26
CA ARG A 487 6.40 -1.31 7.31
C ARG A 487 6.92 -2.67 7.74
N THR A 488 8.13 -2.75 8.28
CA THR A 488 8.79 -4.01 8.66
C THR A 488 8.52 -4.45 10.10
N ARG A 489 7.66 -3.70 10.81
CA ARG A 489 7.40 -3.90 12.22
C ARG A 489 6.74 -5.24 12.54
N HIS A 490 7.44 -6.03 13.35
CA HIS A 490 6.94 -7.22 14.02
C HIS A 490 7.40 -7.24 15.49
N PHE A 491 6.90 -8.19 16.28
CA PHE A 491 7.30 -8.27 17.69
C PHE A 491 8.79 -8.56 17.89
N SER A 492 9.35 -9.43 17.08
CA SER A 492 10.79 -9.73 17.09
C SER A 492 11.62 -8.50 16.76
N SER A 493 11.20 -7.66 15.80
CA SER A 493 11.89 -6.41 15.50
C SER A 493 11.81 -5.43 16.67
N ASP A 494 10.64 -5.28 17.30
CA ASP A 494 10.48 -4.42 18.48
C ASP A 494 11.40 -4.87 19.62
N LEU A 495 11.56 -6.18 19.84
CA LEU A 495 12.46 -6.75 20.84
C LEU A 495 13.94 -6.46 20.53
N VAL A 496 14.36 -6.59 19.27
CA VAL A 496 15.73 -6.25 18.85
C VAL A 496 16.03 -4.78 19.12
N TRP A 497 15.10 -3.88 18.80
CA TRP A 497 15.26 -2.45 19.07
C TRP A 497 15.24 -2.13 20.56
N LEU A 498 14.45 -2.85 21.36
CA LEU A 498 14.47 -2.74 22.82
C LEU A 498 15.84 -3.12 23.38
N LEU A 499 16.41 -4.25 22.95
CA LEU A 499 17.75 -4.71 23.35
C LEU A 499 18.85 -3.74 22.91
N ARG A 500 18.79 -3.24 21.66
CA ARG A 500 19.70 -2.20 21.18
C ARG A 500 19.58 -0.93 21.99
N GLY A 501 18.36 -0.54 22.37
CA GLY A 501 18.10 0.57 23.27
C GLY A 501 18.77 0.38 24.62
N LEU A 502 18.62 -0.81 25.23
CA LEU A 502 19.29 -1.18 26.50
C LEU A 502 20.82 -1.13 26.40
N LEU A 503 21.39 -1.64 25.31
CA LEU A 503 22.84 -1.57 25.07
C LEU A 503 23.32 -0.13 24.83
N ALA A 504 22.51 0.72 24.21
CA ALA A 504 22.86 2.11 23.96
C ALA A 504 23.08 2.91 25.26
N PHE A 505 22.49 2.52 26.39
CA PHE A 505 22.75 3.14 27.70
C PHE A 505 24.21 3.06 28.13
N PHE A 506 24.94 2.04 27.67
CA PHE A 506 26.36 1.83 28.00
C PHE A 506 27.31 2.47 26.99
N THR A 507 26.78 3.18 25.99
CA THR A 507 27.59 3.89 25.00
C THR A 507 27.82 5.33 25.41
N ALA A 508 28.99 5.89 25.08
CA ALA A 508 29.31 7.30 25.31
C ALA A 508 28.23 8.24 24.73
N ARG A 509 27.57 7.81 23.65
CA ARG A 509 26.52 8.53 22.96
C ARG A 509 25.29 8.85 23.84
N ALA A 510 24.89 7.96 24.75
CA ALA A 510 23.74 8.19 25.63
C ALA A 510 24.04 9.24 26.73
N TRP A 511 25.32 9.38 27.07
CA TRP A 511 25.82 10.29 28.11
C TRP A 511 26.39 11.59 27.54
N ASN A 512 26.61 11.65 26.22
CA ASN A 512 27.11 12.83 25.54
C ASN A 512 26.12 14.01 25.64
N THR A 513 26.68 15.20 25.82
CA THR A 513 25.96 16.46 25.94
C THR A 513 25.60 17.02 24.57
N GLY A 514 24.82 16.27 23.78
CA GLY A 514 24.24 16.78 22.54
C GLY A 514 23.19 17.83 22.86
N GLN A 515 23.54 19.12 22.72
CA GLN A 515 22.51 20.15 22.63
C GLN A 515 21.81 19.99 21.26
N PRO A 516 20.47 19.90 21.20
CA PRO A 516 19.80 20.39 20.01
C PRO A 516 20.03 21.90 20.01
N GLN A 517 20.87 22.41 19.11
CA GLN A 517 20.97 23.85 18.92
C GLN A 517 19.56 24.38 18.67
N GLY A 518 19.18 25.41 19.43
CA GLY A 518 17.94 26.12 19.16
C GLY A 518 17.98 26.60 17.72
N ILE A 519 16.90 26.31 16.99
CA ILE A 519 16.65 26.93 15.69
C ILE A 519 16.58 28.44 15.95
N ALA A 520 17.67 29.14 15.68
CA ALA A 520 17.60 30.56 15.42
C ALA A 520 16.78 30.73 14.12
N PRO A 521 15.90 31.73 14.01
CA PRO A 521 15.23 32.01 12.75
C PRO A 521 16.31 32.41 11.73
N THR A 522 16.70 31.47 10.86
CA THR A 522 17.53 31.80 9.71
C THR A 522 16.70 32.66 8.78
N ASN A 523 17.02 33.94 8.79
CA ASN A 523 16.56 34.91 7.80
C ASN A 523 16.74 34.35 6.38
N THR A 524 15.71 34.60 5.59
CA THR A 524 15.67 34.59 4.12
C THR A 524 17.00 34.96 3.45
N GLY A 525 17.46 34.17 2.48
CA GLY A 525 18.48 34.62 1.53
C GLY A 525 19.27 33.53 0.79
N GLN A 526 18.76 33.13 -0.38
CA GLN A 526 19.46 32.59 -1.56
C GLN A 526 20.03 31.15 -1.57
N PRO A 527 19.92 30.45 -2.73
CA PRO A 527 20.38 29.07 -2.90
C PRO A 527 21.85 29.04 -3.34
N GLN A 528 22.67 28.22 -2.68
CA GLN A 528 24.00 27.89 -3.18
C GLN A 528 24.21 26.37 -3.20
N GLY A 529 24.44 25.86 -4.42
CA GLY A 529 25.46 24.87 -4.71
C GLY A 529 25.25 23.44 -4.19
N ILE A 530 24.73 22.58 -5.06
CA ILE A 530 24.88 21.13 -4.97
C ILE A 530 26.37 20.79 -4.94
N ALA A 531 26.85 20.20 -3.84
CA ALA A 531 28.13 19.51 -3.77
C ALA A 531 27.89 18.04 -3.44
N GLN A 532 28.10 17.20 -4.46
CA GLN A 532 28.21 15.75 -4.35
C GLN A 532 29.28 15.40 -3.30
N THR A 533 28.94 14.68 -2.23
CA THR A 533 29.90 13.81 -1.52
C THR A 533 29.20 12.66 -0.77
N ASN A 534 29.59 11.45 -1.15
CA ASN A 534 29.71 10.23 -0.34
C ASN A 534 28.45 9.50 0.16
N THR A 535 27.74 8.88 -0.79
CA THR A 535 26.89 7.67 -0.66
C THR A 535 27.66 6.39 -0.25
N GLY A 536 28.66 6.50 0.63
CA GLY A 536 29.56 5.40 0.98
C GLY A 536 29.27 4.65 2.29
N GLN A 537 28.39 5.15 3.17
CA GLN A 537 28.20 4.58 4.51
C GLN A 537 26.87 3.84 4.72
N ALA A 538 25.88 4.01 3.85
CA ALA A 538 24.59 3.30 3.96
C ALA A 538 24.64 1.84 3.49
N GLN A 539 25.64 1.45 2.68
CA GLN A 539 25.73 0.09 2.11
C GLN A 539 26.40 -0.96 3.04
N ARG A 540 27.04 -0.56 4.14
CA ARG A 540 27.75 -1.51 5.02
C ARG A 540 26.89 -2.23 6.07
N ILE A 541 25.63 -1.84 6.25
CA ILE A 541 24.77 -2.42 7.29
C ILE A 541 23.86 -3.54 6.73
N ALA A 542 23.76 -3.69 5.41
CA ALA A 542 22.92 -4.71 4.76
C ALA A 542 23.56 -6.11 4.63
N GLN A 543 24.86 -6.28 4.95
CA GLN A 543 25.58 -7.55 4.76
C GLN A 543 25.95 -8.30 6.05
N THR A 544 25.56 -7.81 7.23
CA THR A 544 25.76 -8.54 8.50
C THR A 544 24.41 -9.00 9.05
N ASN A 545 23.80 -9.95 8.33
CA ASN A 545 22.83 -10.92 8.84
C ASN A 545 22.58 -11.94 7.71
N LYS A 546 23.54 -12.83 7.51
CA LYS A 546 23.28 -14.17 7.00
C LYS A 546 23.12 -15.10 8.18
#